data_AF-A0A930XF64-F1
#
_entry.id   AF-A0A930XF64-F1
#
_cell.length_a   1.000
_cell.length_b   1.000
_cell.length_c   1.000
_cell.angle_alpha   90.00
_cell.angle_beta   90.00
_cell.angle_gamma   90.00
#
_symmetry.space_group_name_H-M   'P 1'
#
loop_
_entity.id
_entity.type
_entity.pdbx_description
1 polymer ?
#
loop_
_entity_poly.entity_id
_entity_poly.type
_entity_poly.pdbx_seq_one_letter_code
_entity_poly.pdbx_strand_id
1 'polypeptide(L)' 'MESIKIRSHVGADGILHLDIPVEMTDTEIEVTLTIQKLTPQKGWAPGFFEEVIGGWVGEPLSRPEQREYETREQLF' A
#
# COMPACT_ATOMS: atom_id res chain seq x y z
N MET A 1 -0.63 25.88 15.41
CA MET A 1 -0.08 24.50 15.44
C MET A 1 -0.05 24.00 14.01
N GLU A 2 1.08 24.19 13.32
CA GLU A 2 1.29 23.57 12.01
C GLU A 2 1.96 22.21 12.23
N SER A 3 1.39 21.15 11.64
CA SER A 3 2.00 19.81 11.71
C SER A 3 2.65 19.49 10.36
N ILE A 4 3.97 19.32 10.35
CA ILE A 4 4.71 18.89 9.17
C ILE A 4 4.88 17.37 9.24
N LYS A 5 4.36 16.64 8.25
CA LYS A 5 4.53 15.18 8.15
C LYS A 5 5.63 14.84 7.15
N ILE A 6 6.81 14.48 7.65
CA ILE A 6 7.96 14.05 6.83
C ILE A 6 8.08 12.52 6.92
N ARG A 7 8.14 11.85 5.76
CA ARG A 7 8.52 10.43 5.67
C ARG A 7 9.96 10.35 5.19
N SER A 8 10.83 9.76 6.00
CA SER A 8 12.25 9.57 5.67
C SER A 8 12.69 8.16 6.04
N HIS A 9 13.70 7.64 5.35
CA HIS A 9 14.27 6.32 5.58
C HIS A 9 15.49 6.46 6.49
N VAL A 10 15.60 5.58 7.49
CA VAL A 10 16.77 5.52 8.37
C VAL A 10 17.89 4.81 7.62
N GLY A 11 19.06 5.45 7.55
CA GLY A 11 20.24 4.88 6.90
C GLY A 11 20.77 3.63 7.59
N ALA A 12 21.71 2.94 6.94
CA ALA A 12 22.37 1.77 7.52
C ALA A 12 23.22 2.10 8.78
N ASP A 13 23.49 3.39 9.00
CA ASP A 13 24.15 3.95 10.19
C ASP A 13 23.20 4.13 11.38
N GLY A 14 21.89 3.96 11.19
CA GLY A 14 20.89 4.16 12.23
C GLY A 14 20.50 5.62 12.46
N ILE A 15 20.90 6.56 11.59
CA ILE A 15 20.63 7.99 11.76
C ILE A 15 19.46 8.41 10.85
N LEU A 16 18.53 9.19 11.40
CA LEU A 16 17.42 9.80 10.67
C LEU A 16 17.75 11.27 10.39
N HIS A 17 17.99 11.61 9.14
CA HIS A 17 18.16 13.00 8.70
C HIS A 17 16.79 13.64 8.40
N LEU A 18 16.52 14.78 9.05
CA LEU A 18 15.31 15.59 8.88
C LEU A 18 15.71 17.02 8.55
N ASP A 19 15.54 17.42 7.29
CA ASP A 19 15.68 18.81 6.87
C ASP A 19 14.32 19.49 7.02
N ILE A 20 14.19 20.35 8.04
CA ILE A 20 12.96 21.10 8.31
C ILE A 20 13.18 22.52 7.78
N PRO A 21 12.59 22.89 6.62
CA PRO A 21 12.66 24.27 6.15
C PRO A 21 11.82 25.12 7.10
N VAL A 22 12.49 25.94 7.90
CA VAL A 22 11.84 26.97 8.71
C VAL A 22 12.06 28.30 7.99
N GLU A 23 10.99 28.91 7.48
CA GLU A 23 11.02 30.26 6.89
C GLU A 23 11.10 31.34 8.00
N MET A 24 11.85 31.06 9.05
CA MET A 24 11.92 31.87 10.26
C MET A 24 13.39 32.18 10.54
N THR A 25 13.70 33.44 10.80
CA THR A 25 15.05 33.92 11.13
C THR A 25 15.02 34.60 12.49
N ASP A 26 16.03 34.35 13.32
CA ASP A 26 16.24 35.01 14.62
C ASP A 26 15.09 34.82 15.62
N THR A 27 14.55 33.60 15.73
CA THR A 27 13.53 33.26 16.74
C THR A 27 13.83 31.92 17.38
N GLU A 28 13.50 31.80 18.67
CA GLU A 28 13.52 30.50 19.37
C GLU A 28 12.31 29.66 18.96
N ILE A 29 12.55 28.39 18.65
CA ILE A 29 11.53 27.44 18.20
C ILE A 29 11.60 26.20 19.09
N GLU A 30 10.49 25.87 19.74
CA GLU A 30 10.32 24.60 20.44
C GLU A 30 9.85 23.52 19.45
N VAL A 31 10.57 22.40 19.39
CA VAL A 31 10.26 21.28 18.49
C VAL A 31 9.97 20.02 19.30
N THR A 32 8.78 19.44 19.11
CA THR A 32 8.41 18.15 19.70
C THR A 32 8.44 17.07 18.61
N LEU A 33 9.30 16.06 18.77
CA LEU A 33 9.44 14.93 17.85
C LEU A 33 8.83 13.67 18.46
N THR A 34 7.90 13.03 17.75
CA THR A 34 7.34 11.73 18.12
C THR A 34 7.79 10.67 17.12
N ILE A 35 8.68 9.78 17.54
CA ILE A 35 9.18 8.68 16.71
C ILE A 35 8.31 7.44 16.94
N GLN A 36 7.70 6.93 15.88
CA GLN A 36 6.95 5.67 15.91
C GLN A 36 7.52 4.74 14.85
N LYS A 37 7.87 3.51 15.25
CA LYS A 37 8.30 2.49 14.31
C LYS A 37 7.11 2.06 13.47
N LEU A 38 7.14 2.40 12.18
CA LEU A 38 6.19 1.85 11.24
C LEU A 38 6.56 0.38 10.98
N THR A 39 5.76 -0.54 11.48
CA THR A 39 5.82 -1.94 11.04
C THR A 39 5.28 -1.95 9.61
N PRO A 40 6.11 -2.23 8.59
CA PRO A 40 5.57 -2.37 7.23
C PRO A 40 4.54 -3.49 7.28
N GLN A 41 3.30 -3.19 6.87
CA GLN A 41 2.30 -4.23 6.64
C GLN A 41 2.79 -5.06 5.45
N LYS A 42 3.58 -6.10 5.75
CA LYS A 42 4.00 -7.10 4.78
C LYS A 42 2.90 -8.15 4.72
N GLY A 43 2.20 -8.23 3.59
CA GLY A 43 1.16 -9.22 3.34
C GLY A 43 -0.18 -8.60 3.03
N TRP A 44 -1.20 -9.45 2.97
CA TRP A 44 -2.58 -9.05 2.72
C TRP A 44 -3.17 -8.34 3.95
N ALA A 45 -4.15 -7.46 3.73
CA ALA A 45 -4.88 -6.85 4.83
C ALA A 45 -5.50 -7.94 5.72
N PRO A 46 -5.63 -7.70 7.04
CA PRO A 46 -6.36 -8.62 7.92
C PRO A 46 -7.74 -8.94 7.33
N GLY A 47 -8.13 -10.21 7.30
CA GLY A 47 -9.42 -10.67 6.76
C GLY A 47 -9.46 -10.84 5.24
N PHE A 48 -8.39 -10.56 4.50
CA PHE A 48 -8.42 -10.67 3.03
C PHE A 48 -8.77 -12.09 2.54
N PHE A 49 -8.29 -13.14 3.19
CA PHE A 49 -8.57 -14.51 2.77
C PHE A 49 -9.91 -15.05 3.30
N GLU A 50 -10.45 -14.43 4.33
CA GLU A 50 -11.69 -14.86 4.97
C GLU A 50 -12.89 -14.13 4.36
N GLU A 51 -12.72 -12.85 4.02
CA GLU A 51 -13.80 -11.95 3.64
C GLU A 51 -13.74 -11.51 2.17
N VAL A 52 -12.57 -11.55 1.53
CA VAL A 52 -12.36 -10.92 0.22
C VAL A 52 -12.06 -11.94 -0.87
N ILE A 53 -11.24 -12.95 -0.60
CA ILE A 53 -10.85 -13.92 -1.63
C ILE A 53 -12.06 -14.74 -2.11
N GLY A 54 -12.32 -14.72 -3.42
CA GLY A 54 -13.45 -15.44 -4.01
C GLY A 54 -14.82 -14.85 -3.70
N GLY A 55 -14.90 -13.69 -3.03
CA GLY A 55 -16.16 -12.99 -2.75
C GLY A 55 -16.71 -12.29 -3.98
N TRP A 56 -17.57 -12.96 -4.74
CA TRP A 56 -18.36 -12.31 -5.78
C TRP A 56 -19.63 -11.71 -5.16
N VAL A 57 -19.79 -10.38 -5.27
CA VAL A 57 -20.93 -9.62 -4.69
C VAL A 57 -22.00 -9.28 -5.75
N GLY A 58 -21.78 -9.67 -7.00
CA GLY A 58 -22.72 -9.40 -8.10
C GLY A 58 -23.75 -10.51 -8.33
N GLU A 59 -24.32 -10.51 -9.53
CA GLU A 59 -25.30 -11.52 -9.96
C GLU A 59 -24.73 -12.94 -9.95
N PRO A 60 -25.51 -13.98 -9.61
CA PRO A 60 -25.05 -15.36 -9.61
C PRO A 60 -24.33 -15.73 -10.91
N LEU A 61 -23.10 -16.24 -10.79
CA LEU A 61 -22.33 -16.70 -11.94
C LEU A 61 -23.05 -17.90 -12.57
N SER A 62 -23.58 -17.72 -13.77
CA SER A 62 -24.15 -18.80 -14.56
C SER A 62 -23.11 -19.31 -15.55
N ARG A 63 -22.96 -20.64 -15.62
CA ARG A 63 -22.17 -21.27 -16.68
C ARG A 63 -22.96 -21.13 -17.99
N PRO A 64 -22.44 -20.45 -19.03
CA PRO A 64 -23.10 -20.42 -20.32
C PRO A 64 -23.05 -21.80 -20.97
N GLU A 65 -23.90 -22.02 -21.97
CA GLU A 65 -23.86 -23.23 -22.77
C GLU A 65 -22.46 -23.41 -23.39
N GLN A 66 -21.95 -24.64 -23.33
CA GLN A 66 -20.69 -24.98 -23.96
C GLN A 66 -20.87 -24.90 -25.47
N ARG A 67 -20.08 -24.03 -26.12
CA ARG A 67 -20.12 -23.88 -27.57
C ARG A 67 -19.48 -25.07 -28.27
N GLU A 68 -19.73 -25.16 -29.58
CA GLU A 68 -19.07 -26.11 -30.47
C GLU A 68 -17.54 -26.06 -30.35
N TYR A 69 -16.91 -27.21 -30.53
CA TYR A 69 -15.46 -27.29 -30.57
C TYR A 69 -14.91 -26.51 -31.77
N GLU A 70 -13.73 -25.92 -31.57
CA GLU A 70 -12.96 -25.37 -32.69
C GLU A 70 -12.61 -26.51 -33.66
N THR A 71 -13.03 -26.37 -34.92
CA THR A 71 -12.60 -27.30 -35.97
C THR A 71 -11.25 -26.83 -36.50
N ARG A 72 -10.22 -27.66 -36.35
CA ARG A 72 -8.88 -27.39 -36.87
C ARG A 72 -8.63 -28.17 -38.15
N GLU A 73 -7.80 -27.63 -39.04
CA GLU A 73 -7.35 -28.34 -40.24
C GLU A 73 -6.59 -29.62 -39.86
N GLN A 74 -6.76 -30.68 -40.65
CA GLN A 74 -5.93 -31.87 -40.51
C GLN A 74 -4.48 -31.51 -40.83
N LEU A 75 -3.58 -31.86 -39.92
CA LEU A 75 -2.15 -31.84 -40.22
C LEU A 75 -1.86 -33.02 -41.16
N PHE A 76 -1.19 -32.67 -42.26
CA PHE A 76 -0.92 -33.48 -43.45
C PHE A 76 -0.31 -34.85 -43.16
#